data_AF-N1W350-F1
#
_entry.id   AF-N1W350-F1
#
_cell.length_a   1.000
_cell.length_b   1.000
_cell.length_c   1.000
_cell.angle_alpha   90.00
_cell.angle_beta   90.00
_cell.angle_gamma   90.00
#
_symmetry.space_group_name_H-M   'P 1'
#
loop_
_entity.id
_entity.type
_entity.pdbx_description
1 polymer ?
#
loop_
_entity_poly.entity_id
_entity_poly.type
_entity_poly.pdbx_seq_one_letter_code
_entity_poly.pdbx_strand_id
1 'polypeptide(L)'
;MVIFLTHCKKSVTRQLDDLLESSSSFKTATFCESNKAQLSERKEDCERITQLAKEELDSILNRRLDLGIAPVIVEKNKGIEIEEFLQVHTRMGIRYWEIWKANVILE
;
A
#
# COMPACT_ATOMS: atom_id res chain seq x y z
N MET A 1 18.28 29.33 27.12
CA MET A 1 17.68 29.52 25.78
C MET A 1 17.76 28.19 25.05
N VAL A 2 16.73 27.37 25.18
CA VAL A 2 16.67 26.02 24.57
C VAL A 2 16.12 26.19 23.17
N ILE A 3 16.98 26.00 22.16
CA ILE A 3 16.63 26.18 20.75
C ILE A 3 15.85 24.95 20.28
N PHE A 4 14.60 25.19 19.88
CA PHE A 4 13.76 24.27 19.13
C PHE A 4 14.43 23.90 17.79
N LEU A 5 14.95 22.67 17.66
CA LEU A 5 15.42 22.11 16.38
C LEU A 5 14.63 20.87 15.94
N THR A 6 13.40 20.69 16.42
CA THR A 6 12.66 19.43 16.23
C THR A 6 11.87 19.29 14.92
N HIS A 7 12.00 20.19 13.94
CA HIS A 7 11.12 20.15 12.76
C HIS A 7 11.84 20.22 11.40
N CYS A 8 12.98 19.54 11.26
CA CYS A 8 13.46 19.15 9.92
C CYS A 8 12.66 17.93 9.44
N LYS A 9 11.65 18.13 8.57
CA LYS A 9 11.01 17.01 7.86
C LYS A 9 12.02 16.41 6.87
N LYS A 10 12.17 15.09 6.90
CA LYS A 10 12.95 14.35 5.89
C LYS A 10 12.41 14.67 4.49
N SER A 11 13.29 14.71 3.48
CA SER A 11 12.85 14.86 2.09
C SER A 11 11.97 13.67 1.67
N VAL A 12 11.07 13.88 0.71
CA VAL A 12 10.17 12.82 0.21
C VAL A 12 10.96 11.64 -0.35
N THR A 13 12.08 11.88 -1.03
CA THR A 13 12.98 10.83 -1.50
C THR A 13 13.57 10.01 -0.35
N ARG A 14 14.01 10.65 0.73
CA ARG A 14 14.55 9.94 1.89
C ARG A 14 13.47 9.20 2.68
N GLN A 15 12.26 9.73 2.71
CA GLN A 15 11.11 9.00 3.25
C GLN A 15 10.79 7.76 2.40
N LEU A 16 10.88 7.85 1.06
CA LEU A 16 10.71 6.70 0.18
C LEU A 16 11.77 5.63 0.43
N ASP A 17 13.05 6.02 0.60
CA ASP A 17 14.12 5.07 0.90
C ASP A 17 13.87 4.32 2.22
N ASP A 18 13.49 5.05 3.27
CA ASP A 18 13.14 4.44 4.56
C ASP A 18 11.96 3.45 4.40
N LEU A 19 10.94 3.82 3.61
CA LEU A 19 9.77 2.96 3.36
C LEU A 19 10.13 1.70 2.56
N LEU A 20 11.01 1.82 1.55
CA LEU A 20 11.46 0.68 0.74
C LEU A 20 12.24 -0.35 1.56
N GLU A 21 12.93 0.08 2.62
CA GLU A 21 13.68 -0.81 3.51
C GLU A 21 12.80 -1.46 4.58
N SER A 22 11.84 -0.73 5.14
CA SER A 22 11.20 -1.13 6.40
C SER A 22 9.68 -1.26 6.38
N SER A 23 9.01 -0.91 5.29
CA SER A 23 7.54 -0.85 5.23
C SER A 23 6.94 -1.86 4.26
N SER A 24 5.62 -2.05 4.36
CA SER A 24 4.89 -2.93 3.45
C SER A 24 4.86 -2.37 2.02
N SER A 25 4.65 -3.28 1.07
CA SER A 25 4.39 -2.97 -0.35
C SER A 25 3.23 -1.98 -0.48
N PHE A 26 2.14 -2.21 0.26
CA PHE A 26 0.95 -1.35 0.27
C PHE A 26 1.23 0.06 0.77
N LYS A 27 1.85 0.22 1.96
CA LYS A 27 2.19 1.56 2.50
C LYS A 27 3.11 2.34 1.56
N THR A 28 4.13 1.66 1.03
CA THR A 28 5.11 2.29 0.15
C THR A 28 4.48 2.70 -1.19
N ALA A 29 3.62 1.85 -1.77
CA ALA A 29 2.88 2.18 -2.98
C ALA A 29 1.89 3.34 -2.76
N THR A 30 1.17 3.35 -1.64
CA THR A 30 0.27 4.46 -1.25
C THR A 30 1.04 5.78 -1.12
N PHE A 31 2.23 5.75 -0.51
CA PHE A 31 3.10 6.91 -0.40
C PHE A 31 3.56 7.42 -1.77
N CYS A 32 3.95 6.50 -2.66
CA CYS A 32 4.36 6.81 -4.02
C CYS A 32 3.28 7.54 -4.81
N GLU A 33 2.05 7.01 -4.83
CA GLU A 33 0.96 7.65 -5.59
C GLU A 33 0.55 8.99 -4.96
N SER A 34 0.58 9.09 -3.63
CA SER A 34 0.29 10.34 -2.90
C SER A 34 1.33 11.45 -3.14
N ASN A 35 2.58 11.08 -3.45
CA ASN A 35 3.70 12.01 -3.66
C ASN A 35 4.26 11.99 -5.08
N LYS A 36 3.49 11.46 -6.04
CA LYS A 36 3.92 11.19 -7.42
C LYS A 36 4.57 12.38 -8.12
N ALA A 37 4.08 13.59 -7.88
CA ALA A 37 4.62 14.82 -8.47
C ALA A 37 6.07 15.13 -7.99
N GLN A 38 6.44 14.67 -6.79
CA GLN A 38 7.74 14.91 -6.16
C GLN A 38 8.72 13.73 -6.35
N LEU A 39 8.24 12.60 -6.85
CA LEU A 39 8.99 11.35 -7.04
C LEU A 39 9.15 10.99 -8.53
N SER A 40 9.14 11.99 -9.42
CA SER A 40 9.28 11.78 -10.88
C SER A 40 10.57 11.03 -11.26
N GLU A 41 11.67 11.30 -10.55
CA GLU A 41 12.97 10.65 -10.75
C GLU A 41 13.04 9.23 -10.13
N ARG A 42 12.09 8.87 -9.26
CA ARG A 42 11.99 7.56 -8.60
C ARG A 42 10.79 6.76 -9.12
N LYS A 43 10.36 7.06 -10.34
CA LYS A 43 9.18 6.45 -10.96
C LYS A 43 9.30 4.92 -11.05
N GLU A 44 10.46 4.40 -11.44
CA GLU A 44 10.68 2.94 -11.57
C GLU A 44 10.54 2.21 -10.23
N ASP A 45 11.06 2.78 -9.14
CA ASP A 45 10.88 2.23 -7.80
C ASP A 45 9.40 2.20 -7.40
N CYS A 46 8.68 3.29 -7.67
CA CYS A 46 7.26 3.39 -7.39
C CYS A 46 6.42 2.41 -8.22
N GLU A 47 6.76 2.21 -9.50
CA GLU A 47 6.07 1.23 -10.36
C GLU A 47 6.35 -0.20 -9.89
N ARG A 48 7.60 -0.52 -9.56
CA ARG A 48 8.00 -1.83 -9.04
C ARG A 48 7.26 -2.17 -7.75
N ILE A 49 7.23 -1.25 -6.78
CA ILE A 49 6.57 -1.53 -5.49
C ILE A 49 5.04 -1.60 -5.63
N THR A 50 4.46 -0.81 -6.53
CA THR A 50 3.03 -0.88 -6.86
C THR A 50 2.66 -2.22 -7.49
N GLN A 51 3.52 -2.75 -8.36
CA GLN A 51 3.32 -4.07 -8.96
C GLN A 51 3.43 -5.19 -7.91
N LEU A 52 4.37 -5.09 -6.96
CA LEU A 52 4.47 -6.03 -5.84
C LEU A 52 3.21 -6.00 -4.95
N ALA A 53 2.71 -4.80 -4.61
CA ALA A 53 1.47 -4.65 -3.85
C ALA A 53 0.27 -5.27 -4.57
N LYS A 54 0.21 -5.13 -5.90
CA LYS A 54 -0.83 -5.75 -6.72
C LYS A 54 -0.74 -7.29 -6.74
N GLU A 55 0.46 -7.84 -6.92
CA GLU A 55 0.67 -9.30 -6.90
C GLU A 55 0.31 -9.91 -5.55
N GLU A 56 0.63 -9.20 -4.47
CA GLU A 56 0.25 -9.59 -3.12
C GLU A 56 -1.27 -9.55 -2.92
N LEU A 57 -1.95 -8.51 -3.40
CA LEU A 57 -3.41 -8.41 -3.37
C LEU A 57 -4.06 -9.54 -4.19
N ASP A 58 -3.56 -9.79 -5.40
CA ASP A 58 -4.05 -10.87 -6.26
C ASP A 58 -3.87 -12.24 -5.55
N SER A 59 -2.75 -12.45 -4.86
CA SER A 59 -2.53 -13.67 -4.06
C SER A 59 -3.53 -13.82 -2.91
N ILE A 60 -3.81 -12.74 -2.17
CA ILE A 60 -4.81 -12.74 -1.08
C ILE A 60 -6.19 -13.10 -1.62
N LEU A 61 -6.60 -12.49 -2.73
CA LEU A 61 -7.91 -12.70 -3.33
C LEU A 61 -8.03 -14.08 -4.00
N ASN A 62 -6.96 -14.59 -4.60
CA ASN A 62 -6.94 -15.90 -5.25
C ASN A 62 -6.92 -17.07 -4.27
N ARG A 63 -6.43 -16.90 -3.03
CA ARG A 63 -6.55 -17.93 -1.96
C ARG A 63 -8.01 -18.38 -1.73
N ARG A 64 -8.98 -17.55 -2.08
CA ARG A 64 -10.40 -17.91 -2.06
C ARG A 64 -10.75 -19.04 -3.04
N LEU A 65 -10.16 -19.04 -4.24
CA LEU A 65 -10.42 -20.07 -5.26
C LEU A 65 -10.03 -21.45 -4.74
N ASP A 66 -8.98 -21.53 -3.91
CA ASP A 66 -8.51 -22.77 -3.31
C ASP A 66 -9.33 -23.20 -2.08
N LEU A 67 -9.89 -22.24 -1.32
CA LEU A 67 -10.67 -22.50 -0.09
C LEU A 67 -12.18 -22.68 -0.33
N GLY A 68 -12.63 -22.64 -1.57
CA GLY A 68 -13.93 -23.15 -2.01
C GLY A 68 -15.15 -22.30 -1.69
N ILE A 69 -15.22 -21.55 -0.59
CA ILE A 69 -16.31 -20.61 -0.20
C ILE A 69 -15.94 -19.73 1.03
N ALA A 70 -14.86 -20.01 1.75
CA ALA A 70 -14.54 -19.28 3.00
C ALA A 70 -14.00 -17.86 2.74
N PRO A 71 -14.40 -16.86 3.57
CA PRO A 71 -13.82 -15.53 3.53
C PRO A 71 -12.34 -15.59 3.94
N VAL A 72 -11.53 -14.74 3.32
CA VAL A 72 -10.11 -14.62 3.63
C VAL A 72 -9.98 -13.75 4.89
N ILE A 73 -9.39 -14.32 5.94
CA ILE A 73 -9.12 -13.59 7.18
C ILE A 73 -7.78 -12.88 7.01
N VAL A 74 -7.76 -11.57 7.24
CA VAL A 74 -6.57 -10.73 7.14
C VAL A 74 -6.41 -9.97 8.45
N GLU A 75 -5.17 -9.85 8.94
CA GLU A 75 -4.85 -9.02 10.10
C GLU A 75 -5.36 -7.59 9.88
N LYS A 76 -6.04 -7.03 10.88
CA LYS A 76 -6.64 -5.68 10.81
C LYS A 76 -5.70 -4.60 10.28
N ASN A 77 -4.44 -4.57 10.75
CA ASN A 77 -3.47 -3.57 10.31
C ASN A 77 -3.21 -3.65 8.81
N LYS A 78 -3.05 -4.87 8.30
CA LYS A 78 -2.81 -5.14 6.89
C LYS A 78 -4.04 -4.83 6.03
N GLY A 79 -5.23 -5.09 6.55
CA GLY A 79 -6.47 -4.70 5.90
C GLY A 79 -6.59 -3.19 5.69
N ILE A 80 -6.25 -2.40 6.72
CA ILE A 80 -6.25 -0.93 6.63
C ILE A 80 -5.28 -0.45 5.54
N GLU A 81 -4.06 -1.01 5.48
CA GLU A 81 -3.07 -0.64 4.47
C GLU A 81 -3.55 -0.93 3.04
N ILE A 82 -4.24 -2.06 2.85
CA ILE A 82 -4.81 -2.45 1.56
C ILE A 82 -5.97 -1.51 1.19
N GLU A 83 -6.80 -1.14 2.15
CA GLU A 83 -7.91 -0.21 1.90
C GLU A 83 -7.39 1.16 1.48
N GLU A 84 -6.39 1.70 2.19
CA GLU A 84 -5.72 2.95 1.82
C GLU A 84 -5.11 2.86 0.42
N PHE A 85 -4.43 1.76 0.11
CA PHE A 85 -3.87 1.51 -1.21
C PHE A 85 -4.92 1.53 -2.33
N LEU A 86 -6.06 0.87 -2.13
CA LEU A 86 -7.16 0.81 -3.09
C LEU A 86 -7.85 2.15 -3.28
N GLN A 87 -7.97 2.97 -2.23
CA GLN A 87 -8.54 4.30 -2.32
C GLN A 87 -7.67 5.25 -3.15
N VAL A 88 -6.35 5.24 -2.93
CA VAL A 88 -5.42 6.13 -3.63
C VAL A 88 -5.23 5.68 -5.09
N HIS A 89 -5.15 4.38 -5.36
CA HIS A 89 -5.02 3.84 -6.71
C HIS A 89 -6.38 3.61 -7.37
N THR A 90 -7.11 4.68 -7.67
CA THR A 90 -8.51 4.66 -8.15
C THR A 90 -8.84 3.61 -9.23
N ARG A 91 -7.98 3.39 -10.24
CA ARG A 91 -8.21 2.35 -11.27
C ARG A 91 -8.18 0.93 -10.69
N MET A 92 -7.26 0.67 -9.76
CA MET A 92 -7.19 -0.60 -9.04
C MET A 92 -8.30 -0.70 -8.00
N GLY A 93 -8.59 0.40 -7.29
CA GLY A 93 -9.72 0.53 -6.37
C GLY A 93 -11.03 0.08 -7.02
N ILE A 94 -11.40 0.65 -8.18
CA ILE A 94 -12.63 0.28 -8.88
C ILE A 94 -12.68 -1.21 -9.22
N ARG A 95 -11.54 -1.82 -9.58
CA ARG A 95 -11.47 -3.24 -9.95
C ARG A 95 -11.57 -4.17 -8.73
N TYR A 96 -10.89 -3.83 -7.64
CA TYR A 96 -10.66 -4.76 -6.54
C TYR A 96 -11.51 -4.47 -5.29
N TRP A 97 -12.08 -3.27 -5.14
CA TRP A 97 -12.79 -2.87 -3.92
C TRP A 97 -14.06 -3.69 -3.64
N GLU A 98 -14.85 -3.97 -4.67
CA GLU A 98 -16.05 -4.81 -4.52
C GLU A 98 -15.67 -6.26 -4.17
N ILE A 99 -14.58 -6.76 -4.75
CA ILE A 99 -14.04 -8.09 -4.44
C ILE A 99 -13.51 -8.11 -3.00
N TRP A 100 -12.78 -7.09 -2.57
CA TRP A 100 -12.23 -6.98 -1.23
C TRP A 100 -13.34 -7.04 -0.16
N LYS A 101 -14.34 -6.16 -0.24
CA LYS A 101 -15.45 -6.09 0.72
C LYS A 101 -16.28 -7.38 0.80
N ALA A 102 -16.44 -8.07 -0.32
CA ALA A 102 -17.22 -9.30 -0.37
C ALA A 102 -16.48 -10.52 0.19
N ASN A 103 -15.15 -10.48 0.25
CA ASN A 103 -14.33 -11.67 0.45
C ASN A 103 -13.39 -11.60 1.65
N VAL A 104 -13.24 -10.45 2.32
CA VAL A 104 -12.26 -10.27 3.41
C VAL A 104 -12.94 -9.90 4.72
N ILE A 105 -12.50 -10.56 5.80
CA ILE A 105 -12.84 -10.22 7.18
C ILE A 105 -11.57 -9.76 7.90
N LEU A 106 -11.66 -8.62 8.58
CA LEU A 106 -10.56 -8.06 9.39
C LEU A 106 -10.68 -8.57 10.83
N GLU A 107 -9.60 -9.16 11.34
CA GLU A 107 -9.48 -9.65 12.73
C GLU A 107 -8.42 -8.84 13.50
#